data_AF-A0A374MHM0-F1
#
_entry.id   AF-A0A374MHM0-F1
#
_cell.length_a   1.000
_cell.length_b   1.000
_cell.length_c   1.000
_cell.angle_alpha   90.00
_cell.angle_beta   90.00
_cell.angle_gamma   90.00
#
_symmetry.space_group_name_H-M   'P 1'
#
loop_
_entity.id
_entity.type
_entity.pdbx_description
1 polymer ?
#
loop_
_entity_poly.entity_id
_entity_poly.type
_entity_poly.pdbx_seq_one_letter_code
_entity_poly.pdbx_strand_id
1 'polypeptide(L)'
;YICIYLFQDIYDTVNVEILNKIFYVGPLREKPQGLYNIGFESIPRYVGPTGANFASVLLNERKEKMFIFPEEISEGTLSEALDEWACYINVADSISIMQSNSFGFNVHISNTQRVDSDIMNVGIGTSQVLPVLIMGLIAEKGETLIFEQPELHLHPYSQSRLADFFIALAKNGRKVIVESHSEYLVLRLRYFVASGIVNPEMIKVNFFKNEDGTEIKEGVLTGNGMLEYPDDFKDETQRLLSELLMVNFKKE
;
A
#
# COMPACT_ATOMS: atom_id res chain seq x y z
N TYR A 1 31.17 33.19 13.40
CA TYR A 1 31.71 31.87 13.04
C TYR A 1 31.27 31.57 11.62
N ILE A 2 32.21 31.37 10.70
CA ILE A 2 31.91 30.98 9.31
C ILE A 2 32.26 29.50 9.20
N CYS A 3 31.26 28.65 8.96
CA CYS A 3 31.46 27.24 8.65
C CYS A 3 31.40 27.10 7.13
N ILE A 4 32.54 26.82 6.49
CA ILE A 4 32.63 26.57 5.05
C ILE A 4 32.60 25.05 4.86
N TYR A 5 31.53 24.54 4.24
CA TYR A 5 31.42 23.14 3.85
C TYR A 5 31.96 22.97 2.42
N LEU A 6 33.09 22.28 2.27
CA LEU A 6 33.71 21.91 1.00
C LEU A 6 33.35 20.47 0.62
N PHE A 7 32.06 20.15 0.43
CA PHE A 7 31.58 18.88 -0.18
C PHE A 7 30.11 19.02 -0.66
N GLN A 8 29.82 20.06 -1.44
CA GLN A 8 28.45 20.31 -1.93
C GLN A 8 27.99 19.22 -2.92
N ASP A 9 28.90 18.73 -3.77
CA ASP A 9 28.58 17.77 -4.83
C ASP A 9 28.19 16.36 -4.32
N ILE A 10 28.76 15.89 -3.20
CA ILE A 10 28.44 14.56 -2.65
C ILE A 10 27.11 14.59 -1.91
N TYR A 11 26.80 15.69 -1.21
CA TYR A 11 25.54 15.83 -0.48
C TYR A 11 24.34 15.97 -1.42
N ASP A 12 24.50 16.73 -2.51
CA ASP A 12 23.45 16.92 -3.49
C ASP A 12 23.21 15.64 -4.32
N THR A 13 24.27 14.95 -4.75
CA THR A 13 24.12 13.71 -5.55
C THR A 13 23.54 12.55 -4.74
N VAL A 14 24.01 12.33 -3.50
CA VAL A 14 23.50 11.25 -2.64
C VAL A 14 22.06 11.50 -2.20
N ASN A 15 21.69 12.75 -1.88
CA ASN A 15 20.28 13.05 -1.54
C ASN A 15 19.37 12.94 -2.77
N VAL A 16 19.78 13.44 -3.94
CA VAL A 16 18.93 13.37 -5.14
C VAL A 16 18.71 11.91 -5.59
N GLU A 17 19.74 11.06 -5.54
CA GLU A 17 19.56 9.63 -5.87
C GLU A 17 18.64 8.89 -4.91
N ILE A 18 18.69 9.22 -3.61
CA ILE A 18 17.81 8.62 -2.59
C ILE A 18 16.39 9.15 -2.77
N LEU A 19 16.21 10.46 -2.91
CA LEU A 19 14.90 11.12 -3.05
C LEU A 19 14.17 10.70 -4.32
N ASN A 20 14.91 10.48 -5.43
CA ASN A 20 14.33 10.01 -6.70
C ASN A 20 13.80 8.56 -6.64
N LYS A 21 14.10 7.83 -5.56
CA LYS A 21 13.62 6.45 -5.33
C LYS A 21 12.50 6.40 -4.29
N ILE A 22 11.97 7.55 -3.87
CA ILE A 22 10.86 7.63 -2.92
C ILE A 22 9.59 8.00 -3.69
N PHE A 23 8.57 7.17 -3.53
CA PHE A 23 7.25 7.39 -4.12
C PHE A 23 6.20 7.44 -3.02
N TYR A 24 5.34 8.44 -3.11
CA TYR A 24 4.35 8.76 -2.07
C TYR A 24 2.94 8.74 -2.67
N VAL A 25 2.01 8.12 -1.94
CA VAL A 25 0.58 8.15 -2.21
C VAL A 25 -0.15 8.52 -0.92
N GLY A 26 -0.84 9.65 -0.95
CA GLY A 26 -1.56 10.24 0.17
C GLY A 26 -2.91 9.56 0.49
N PRO A 27 -3.61 10.05 1.52
CA PRO A 27 -4.84 9.47 2.03
C PRO A 27 -6.06 9.96 1.23
N LEU A 28 -6.00 11.19 0.71
CA LEU A 28 -7.03 11.79 -0.14
C LEU A 28 -6.70 11.52 -1.61
N ARG A 29 -7.17 10.39 -2.14
CA ARG A 29 -6.96 10.07 -3.55
C ARG A 29 -8.04 10.70 -4.40
N GLU A 30 -7.67 11.05 -5.62
CA GLU A 30 -8.58 11.70 -6.54
C GLU A 30 -9.82 10.82 -6.81
N LYS A 31 -10.97 11.47 -6.95
CA LYS A 31 -12.22 10.75 -7.25
C LYS A 31 -12.14 10.14 -8.65
N PRO A 32 -12.77 8.98 -8.87
CA PRO A 32 -12.91 8.42 -10.21
C PRO A 32 -13.44 9.43 -11.20
N GLN A 33 -12.79 9.51 -12.36
CA GLN A 33 -13.25 10.30 -13.48
C GLN A 33 -13.87 9.38 -14.55
N GLY A 34 -14.93 9.86 -15.20
CA GLY A 34 -15.58 9.16 -16.31
C GLY A 34 -14.84 9.27 -17.63
N LEU A 35 -13.74 10.04 -17.70
CA LEU A 35 -12.86 10.11 -18.86
C LEU A 35 -11.49 10.58 -18.39
N TYR A 36 -10.45 9.77 -18.60
CA TYR A 36 -9.07 10.13 -18.32
C TYR A 36 -8.40 10.62 -19.60
N ASN A 37 -7.75 11.78 -19.53
CA ASN A 37 -7.12 12.40 -20.69
C ASN A 37 -5.80 11.70 -21.06
N ILE A 38 -5.56 11.52 -22.35
CA ILE A 38 -4.30 10.96 -22.90
C ILE A 38 -3.17 12.03 -22.94
N GLY A 39 -3.49 13.28 -22.56
CA GLY A 39 -2.72 14.48 -22.88
C GLY A 39 -1.46 14.76 -22.07
N PHE A 40 -0.66 13.75 -21.70
CA PHE A 40 0.66 13.99 -21.13
C PHE A 40 1.71 14.04 -22.25
N GLU A 41 2.45 15.15 -22.35
CA GLU A 41 3.68 15.22 -23.20
C GLU A 41 4.73 14.20 -22.74
N SER A 42 4.72 13.83 -21.46
CA SER A 42 5.47 12.72 -20.88
C SER A 42 4.61 11.95 -19.89
N ILE A 43 4.34 10.67 -20.16
CA ILE A 43 3.57 9.82 -19.24
C ILE A 43 4.37 9.64 -17.95
N PRO A 44 3.82 9.99 -16.78
CA PRO A 44 4.55 9.89 -15.52
C PRO A 44 4.85 8.42 -15.20
N ARG A 45 6.05 8.16 -14.67
CA ARG A 45 6.48 6.82 -14.25
C ARG A 45 5.66 6.28 -13.06
N TYR A 46 5.05 7.16 -12.27
CA TYR A 46 4.37 6.82 -11.02
C TYR A 46 2.98 7.47 -10.95
N VAL A 47 2.14 6.96 -10.06
CA VAL A 47 0.71 7.33 -9.98
C VAL A 47 0.43 8.74 -9.44
N GLY A 48 1.44 9.41 -8.88
CA GLY A 48 1.32 10.72 -8.25
C GLY A 48 0.82 10.66 -6.78
N PRO A 49 1.01 11.72 -5.98
CA PRO A 49 0.59 11.77 -4.58
C PRO A 49 -0.90 11.50 -4.35
N THR A 50 -1.76 11.94 -5.26
CA THR A 50 -3.22 11.73 -5.16
C THR A 50 -3.68 10.49 -5.93
N GLY A 51 -2.76 9.75 -6.54
CA GLY A 51 -3.09 8.66 -7.46
C GLY A 51 -3.64 9.12 -8.81
N ALA A 52 -3.74 10.42 -9.11
CA ALA A 52 -4.33 10.97 -10.33
C ALA A 52 -3.89 10.29 -11.65
N ASN A 53 -2.64 9.82 -11.70
CA ASN A 53 -2.03 9.27 -12.90
C ASN A 53 -2.17 7.75 -13.02
N PHE A 54 -2.84 7.07 -12.08
CA PHE A 54 -2.92 5.59 -12.06
C PHE A 54 -3.40 5.03 -13.40
N ALA A 55 -4.41 5.67 -13.99
CA ALA A 55 -5.05 5.22 -15.21
C ALA A 55 -4.09 5.33 -16.41
N SER A 56 -3.30 6.42 -16.48
CA SER A 56 -2.28 6.64 -17.51
C SER A 56 -1.11 5.68 -17.37
N VAL A 57 -0.69 5.40 -16.14
CA VAL A 57 0.36 4.41 -15.85
C VAL A 57 -0.08 3.02 -16.30
N LEU A 58 -1.31 2.62 -15.94
CA LEU A 58 -1.87 1.34 -16.33
C LEU A 58 -2.03 1.22 -17.86
N LEU A 59 -2.40 2.30 -18.55
CA LEU A 59 -2.51 2.31 -20.01
C LEU A 59 -1.16 2.09 -20.71
N ASN A 60 -0.08 2.64 -20.14
CA ASN A 60 1.24 2.70 -20.75
C ASN A 60 2.13 1.49 -20.44
N GLU A 61 2.03 0.95 -19.23
CA GLU A 61 2.82 -0.21 -18.80
C GLU A 61 2.21 -1.52 -19.28
N ARG A 62 2.33 -1.77 -20.59
CA ARG A 62 1.83 -2.99 -21.26
C ARG A 62 2.91 -4.03 -21.52
N LYS A 63 4.15 -3.76 -21.10
CA LYS A 63 5.28 -4.67 -21.37
C LYS A 63 5.18 -5.89 -20.46
N GLU A 64 5.45 -7.05 -21.05
CA GLU A 64 5.70 -8.26 -20.28
C GLU A 64 7.04 -8.13 -19.55
N LYS A 65 6.99 -8.33 -18.23
CA LYS A 65 8.16 -8.36 -17.35
C LYS A 65 7.83 -9.16 -16.09
N MET A 66 8.83 -9.34 -15.23
CA MET A 66 8.61 -10.00 -13.94
C MET A 66 7.78 -9.08 -13.03
N PHE A 67 6.58 -9.53 -12.65
CA PHE A 67 5.73 -8.87 -11.68
C PHE A 67 5.60 -9.72 -10.41
N ILE A 68 5.24 -9.07 -9.30
CA ILE A 68 4.94 -9.74 -8.05
C ILE A 68 3.45 -10.10 -8.09
N PHE A 69 3.14 -11.39 -8.13
CA PHE A 69 1.80 -11.93 -8.00
C PHE A 69 1.54 -12.35 -6.54
N PRO A 70 0.30 -12.66 -6.13
CA PRO A 70 -0.02 -13.04 -4.75
C PRO A 70 0.79 -14.23 -4.21
N GLU A 71 1.06 -15.23 -5.06
CA GLU A 71 1.73 -16.46 -4.65
C GLU A 71 3.19 -16.55 -5.11
N GLU A 72 3.56 -15.85 -6.18
CA GLU A 72 4.88 -15.98 -6.81
C GLU A 72 5.34 -14.73 -7.57
N ILE A 73 6.55 -14.78 -8.13
CA ILE A 73 7.02 -13.80 -9.11
C ILE A 73 7.07 -14.52 -10.45
N SER A 74 6.28 -14.05 -11.41
CA SER A 74 6.20 -14.63 -12.74
C SER A 74 6.24 -13.54 -13.81
N GLU A 75 6.47 -13.94 -15.05
CA GLU A 75 6.41 -13.05 -16.21
C GLU A 75 4.94 -12.82 -16.58
N GLY A 76 4.58 -11.57 -16.80
CA GLY A 76 3.24 -11.17 -17.20
C GLY A 76 3.16 -9.67 -17.40
N THR A 77 1.95 -9.14 -17.45
CA THR A 77 1.66 -7.71 -17.62
C THR A 77 1.23 -7.06 -16.31
N LEU A 78 1.30 -5.72 -16.24
CA LEU A 78 0.77 -4.98 -15.09
C LEU A 78 -0.72 -5.25 -14.88
N SER A 79 -1.49 -5.41 -15.95
CA SER A 79 -2.93 -5.66 -15.88
C SER A 79 -3.22 -7.01 -15.22
N GLU A 80 -2.51 -8.07 -15.61
CA GLU A 80 -2.69 -9.40 -15.04
C GLU A 80 -2.32 -9.43 -13.55
N ALA A 81 -1.17 -8.86 -13.19
CA ALA A 81 -0.77 -8.77 -11.79
C ALA A 81 -1.76 -7.92 -10.97
N LEU A 82 -2.27 -6.82 -11.55
CA LEU A 82 -3.26 -5.98 -10.90
C LEU A 82 -4.58 -6.72 -10.68
N ASP A 83 -5.06 -7.48 -11.66
CA ASP A 83 -6.29 -8.26 -11.58
C ASP A 83 -6.18 -9.35 -10.50
N GLU A 84 -5.08 -10.09 -10.47
CA GLU A 84 -4.85 -11.11 -9.45
C GLU A 84 -4.79 -10.53 -8.04
N TRP A 85 -4.08 -9.41 -7.85
CA TRP A 85 -4.06 -8.74 -6.55
C TRP A 85 -5.42 -8.17 -6.16
N ALA A 86 -6.12 -7.53 -7.10
CA ALA A 86 -7.45 -6.98 -6.85
C ALA A 86 -8.46 -8.06 -6.46
N CYS A 87 -8.38 -9.24 -7.08
CA CYS A 87 -9.16 -10.41 -6.73
C CYS A 87 -8.76 -10.96 -5.35
N TYR A 88 -7.47 -11.11 -5.09
CA TYR A 88 -6.93 -11.59 -3.82
C TYR A 88 -7.36 -10.72 -2.61
N ILE A 89 -7.32 -9.39 -2.77
CA ILE A 89 -7.79 -8.45 -1.74
C ILE A 89 -9.32 -8.25 -1.75
N ASN A 90 -10.04 -8.90 -2.68
CA ASN A 90 -11.50 -8.86 -2.82
C ASN A 90 -12.05 -7.44 -3.07
N VAL A 91 -11.50 -6.73 -4.04
CA VAL A 91 -12.00 -5.40 -4.47
C VAL A 91 -12.49 -5.36 -5.92
N ALA A 92 -11.98 -6.23 -6.79
CA ALA A 92 -12.40 -6.39 -8.18
C ALA A 92 -12.01 -7.79 -8.70
N ASP A 93 -12.67 -8.26 -9.76
CA ASP A 93 -12.34 -9.48 -10.52
C ASP A 93 -11.40 -9.16 -11.69
N SER A 94 -11.65 -8.05 -12.39
CA SER A 94 -10.79 -7.56 -13.46
C SER A 94 -10.89 -6.04 -13.61
N ILE A 95 -9.80 -5.41 -14.05
CA ILE A 95 -9.70 -3.96 -14.29
C ILE A 95 -9.23 -3.77 -15.74
N SER A 96 -10.04 -3.10 -16.55
CA SER A 96 -9.73 -2.90 -17.96
C SER A 96 -9.79 -1.42 -18.33
N ILE A 97 -8.98 -1.04 -19.31
CA ILE A 97 -9.02 0.29 -19.89
C ILE A 97 -9.67 0.20 -21.26
N MET A 98 -10.81 0.87 -21.41
CA MET A 98 -11.51 0.98 -22.69
C MET A 98 -11.21 2.34 -23.32
N GLN A 99 -10.68 2.32 -24.54
CA GLN A 99 -10.50 3.56 -25.30
C GLN A 99 -11.87 4.00 -25.84
N SER A 100 -12.39 5.07 -25.27
CA SER A 100 -13.71 5.58 -25.62
C SER A 100 -13.65 6.39 -26.91
N ASN A 101 -12.62 7.25 -27.06
CA ASN A 101 -12.50 8.20 -28.16
C ASN A 101 -11.01 8.58 -28.38
N SER A 102 -10.73 9.41 -29.40
CA SER A 102 -9.39 9.98 -29.65
C SER A 102 -8.85 10.88 -28.52
N PHE A 103 -9.69 11.23 -27.54
CA PHE A 103 -9.39 12.23 -26.51
C PHE A 103 -9.14 11.62 -25.11
N GLY A 104 -9.54 10.37 -24.89
CA GLY A 104 -9.52 9.80 -23.54
C GLY A 104 -9.90 8.33 -23.48
N PHE A 105 -9.76 7.79 -22.27
CA PHE A 105 -10.09 6.41 -21.96
C PHE A 105 -10.88 6.30 -20.66
N ASN A 106 -11.68 5.24 -20.57
CA ASN A 106 -12.46 4.88 -19.40
C ASN A 106 -11.80 3.71 -18.69
N VAL A 107 -11.92 3.68 -17.37
CA VAL A 107 -11.52 2.53 -16.55
C VAL A 107 -12.79 1.77 -16.19
N HIS A 108 -12.84 0.51 -16.58
CA HIS A 108 -13.92 -0.42 -16.30
C HIS A 108 -13.44 -1.43 -15.26
N ILE A 109 -14.32 -1.77 -14.33
CA ILE A 109 -14.05 -2.68 -13.25
C ILE A 109 -15.17 -3.71 -13.20
N SER A 110 -14.80 -4.98 -13.39
CA SER A 110 -15.65 -6.11 -13.10
C SER A 110 -15.57 -6.39 -11.59
N ASN A 111 -16.71 -6.34 -10.90
CA ASN A 111 -16.74 -6.70 -9.48
C ASN A 111 -16.72 -8.22 -9.28
N THR A 112 -16.68 -8.68 -8.03
CA THR A 112 -16.65 -10.11 -7.67
C THR A 112 -17.91 -10.90 -8.06
N GLN A 113 -18.98 -10.21 -8.47
CA GLN A 113 -20.20 -10.81 -9.04
C GLN A 113 -20.19 -10.80 -10.58
N ARG A 114 -19.05 -10.44 -11.19
CA ARG A 114 -18.83 -10.30 -12.64
C ARG A 114 -19.74 -9.27 -13.31
N VAL A 115 -20.13 -8.25 -12.56
CA VAL A 115 -20.81 -7.08 -13.10
C VAL A 115 -19.74 -6.07 -13.49
N ASP A 116 -19.62 -5.82 -14.79
CA ASP A 116 -18.75 -4.78 -15.32
C ASP A 116 -19.40 -3.41 -15.13
N SER A 117 -18.61 -2.43 -14.70
CA SER A 117 -19.06 -1.07 -14.42
C SER A 117 -17.94 -0.08 -14.63
N ASP A 118 -18.29 1.12 -15.09
CA ASP A 118 -17.36 2.25 -15.08
C ASP A 118 -16.86 2.51 -13.64
N ILE A 119 -15.59 2.88 -13.49
CA ILE A 119 -14.96 3.17 -12.20
C ILE A 119 -15.72 4.21 -11.37
N MET A 120 -16.51 5.10 -11.99
CA MET A 120 -17.38 6.04 -11.28
C MET A 120 -18.51 5.35 -10.51
N ASN A 121 -18.87 4.12 -10.88
CA ASN A 121 -19.98 3.36 -10.32
C ASN A 121 -19.51 2.21 -9.39
N VAL A 122 -18.22 2.10 -9.09
CA VAL A 122 -17.73 1.12 -8.12
C VAL A 122 -17.69 1.65 -6.69
N GLY A 123 -17.53 0.73 -5.73
CA GLY A 123 -17.31 1.09 -4.34
C GLY A 123 -16.09 1.99 -4.17
N ILE A 124 -16.21 2.98 -3.28
CA ILE A 124 -15.15 3.97 -3.00
C ILE A 124 -13.84 3.26 -2.66
N GLY A 125 -13.87 2.24 -1.80
CA GLY A 125 -12.68 1.47 -1.43
C GLY A 125 -11.93 0.86 -2.62
N THR A 126 -12.65 0.29 -3.60
CA THR A 126 -12.04 -0.27 -4.81
C THR A 126 -11.27 0.80 -5.57
N SER A 127 -11.92 1.93 -5.90
CA SER A 127 -11.26 3.00 -6.66
C SER A 127 -10.07 3.63 -5.91
N GLN A 128 -10.15 3.73 -4.58
CA GLN A 128 -9.12 4.33 -3.75
C GLN A 128 -7.93 3.38 -3.54
N VAL A 129 -8.07 2.05 -3.65
CA VAL A 129 -6.93 1.14 -3.49
C VAL A 129 -6.16 0.90 -4.80
N LEU A 130 -6.77 1.15 -5.97
CA LEU A 130 -6.08 0.92 -7.25
C LEU A 130 -4.75 1.67 -7.39
N PRO A 131 -4.64 2.96 -7.04
CA PRO A 131 -3.34 3.66 -7.12
C PRO A 131 -2.28 3.03 -6.20
N VAL A 132 -2.68 2.48 -5.06
CA VAL A 132 -1.78 1.78 -4.12
C VAL A 132 -1.23 0.50 -4.75
N LEU A 133 -2.11 -0.32 -5.32
CA LEU A 133 -1.71 -1.56 -6.00
C LEU A 133 -0.82 -1.28 -7.20
N ILE A 134 -1.23 -0.36 -8.07
CA ILE A 134 -0.46 0.01 -9.27
C ILE A 134 0.92 0.55 -8.87
N MET A 135 0.98 1.46 -7.89
CA MET A 135 2.25 1.99 -7.41
C MET A 135 3.18 0.89 -6.86
N GLY A 136 2.64 -0.07 -6.10
CA GLY A 136 3.43 -1.19 -5.61
C GLY A 136 3.95 -2.10 -6.72
N LEU A 137 3.13 -2.40 -7.71
CA LEU A 137 3.47 -3.31 -8.81
C LEU A 137 4.49 -2.74 -9.80
N ILE A 138 4.44 -1.44 -10.07
CA ILE A 138 5.40 -0.77 -10.95
C ILE A 138 6.73 -0.44 -10.25
N ALA A 139 6.75 -0.43 -8.92
CA ALA A 139 7.94 -0.11 -8.14
C ALA A 139 9.04 -1.14 -8.36
N GLU A 140 10.25 -0.66 -8.56
CA GLU A 140 11.45 -1.48 -8.76
C GLU A 140 12.14 -1.81 -7.43
N LYS A 141 13.03 -2.81 -7.48
CA LYS A 141 13.82 -3.21 -6.31
C LYS A 141 14.69 -2.03 -5.83
N GLY A 142 14.69 -1.80 -4.51
CA GLY A 142 15.43 -0.73 -3.87
C GLY A 142 14.68 0.60 -3.78
N GLU A 143 13.50 0.71 -4.40
CA GLU A 143 12.62 1.87 -4.25
C GLU A 143 11.87 1.83 -2.91
N THR A 144 11.50 3.01 -2.43
CA THR A 144 10.76 3.22 -1.18
C THR A 144 9.38 3.75 -1.49
N LEU A 145 8.38 3.09 -0.95
CA LEU A 145 6.97 3.40 -1.13
C LEU A 145 6.40 3.88 0.18
N ILE A 146 5.70 5.01 0.15
CA ILE A 146 5.06 5.61 1.31
C ILE A 146 3.57 5.72 0.99
N PHE A 147 2.76 5.07 1.82
CA PHE A 147 1.30 5.06 1.70
C PHE A 147 0.66 5.63 2.96
N GLU A 148 -0.13 6.69 2.81
CA GLU A 148 -0.98 7.20 3.88
C GLU A 148 -2.37 6.61 3.76
N GLN A 149 -2.80 5.97 4.85
CA GLN A 149 -4.10 5.33 5.04
C GLN A 149 -4.57 4.54 3.80
N PRO A 150 -3.76 3.59 3.29
CA PRO A 150 -4.13 2.80 2.11
C PRO A 150 -5.37 1.93 2.31
N GLU A 151 -5.76 1.67 3.56
CA GLU A 151 -6.92 0.89 3.94
C GLU A 151 -8.26 1.64 3.88
N LEU A 152 -8.26 2.97 3.71
CA LEU A 152 -9.49 3.75 3.85
C LEU A 152 -10.59 3.25 2.94
N HIS A 153 -11.81 3.18 3.48
CA HIS A 153 -13.01 2.69 2.80
C HIS A 153 -12.99 1.22 2.37
N LEU A 154 -11.94 0.44 2.71
CA LEU A 154 -11.91 -1.00 2.46
C LEU A 154 -12.64 -1.78 3.55
N HIS A 155 -13.23 -2.90 3.15
CA HIS A 155 -13.77 -3.89 4.09
C HIS A 155 -12.64 -4.51 4.94
N PRO A 156 -12.87 -4.85 6.24
CA PRO A 156 -11.87 -5.47 7.10
C PRO A 156 -11.06 -6.62 6.49
N TYR A 157 -11.73 -7.50 5.73
CA TYR A 157 -11.08 -8.57 4.98
C TYR A 157 -10.01 -8.03 4.02
N SER A 158 -10.37 -7.03 3.21
CA SER A 158 -9.48 -6.40 2.24
C SER A 158 -8.34 -5.65 2.92
N GLN A 159 -8.59 -5.00 4.07
CA GLN A 159 -7.53 -4.35 4.86
C GLN A 159 -6.49 -5.37 5.36
N SER A 160 -6.96 -6.54 5.81
CA SER A 160 -6.06 -7.64 6.19
C SER A 160 -5.24 -8.13 5.00
N ARG A 161 -5.88 -8.39 3.85
CA ARG A 161 -5.18 -8.87 2.64
C ARG A 161 -4.22 -7.83 2.03
N LEU A 162 -4.46 -6.55 2.26
CA LEU A 162 -3.54 -5.49 1.84
C LEU A 162 -2.18 -5.60 2.58
N ALA A 163 -2.14 -6.15 3.80
CA ALA A 163 -0.89 -6.44 4.48
C ALA A 163 -0.07 -7.51 3.73
N ASP A 164 -0.72 -8.51 3.14
CA ASP A 164 -0.08 -9.55 2.33
C ASP A 164 0.63 -8.93 1.12
N PHE A 165 -0.03 -7.96 0.47
CA PHE A 165 0.56 -7.18 -0.64
C PHE A 165 1.83 -6.45 -0.20
N PHE A 166 1.78 -5.70 0.90
CA PHE A 166 2.97 -4.97 1.39
C PHE A 166 4.12 -5.90 1.78
N ILE A 167 3.83 -7.07 2.36
CA ILE A 167 4.84 -8.08 2.66
C ILE A 167 5.43 -8.66 1.37
N ALA A 168 4.62 -8.93 0.34
CA ALA A 168 5.11 -9.39 -0.95
C ALA A 168 6.05 -8.37 -1.60
N LEU A 169 5.72 -7.07 -1.56
CA LEU A 169 6.61 -6.01 -2.04
C LEU A 169 7.93 -5.98 -1.24
N ALA A 170 7.83 -6.04 0.09
CA ALA A 170 9.00 -5.93 0.97
C ALA A 170 9.95 -7.14 0.84
N LYS A 171 9.40 -8.36 0.69
CA LYS A 171 10.19 -9.58 0.45
C LYS A 171 10.97 -9.50 -0.87
N ASN A 172 10.43 -8.73 -1.81
CA ASN A 172 11.02 -8.49 -3.11
C ASN A 172 11.86 -7.20 -3.18
N GLY A 173 12.35 -6.74 -2.02
CA GLY A 173 13.38 -5.71 -1.91
C GLY A 173 12.89 -4.28 -2.13
N ARG A 174 11.57 -4.03 -2.04
CA ARG A 174 11.02 -2.67 -1.89
C ARG A 174 11.01 -2.31 -0.41
N LYS A 175 11.15 -1.02 -0.08
CA LYS A 175 10.89 -0.52 1.27
C LYS A 175 9.47 0.01 1.30
N VAL A 176 8.67 -0.40 2.27
CA VAL A 176 7.26 0.02 2.36
C VAL A 176 7.05 0.69 3.71
N ILE A 177 6.57 1.93 3.68
CA ILE A 177 6.17 2.72 4.85
C ILE A 177 4.67 2.93 4.72
N VAL A 178 3.93 2.54 5.74
CA VAL A 178 2.47 2.65 5.77
C VAL A 178 2.07 3.39 7.03
N GLU A 179 1.34 4.49 6.87
CA GLU A 179 0.59 5.11 7.95
C GLU A 179 -0.82 4.51 7.94
N SER A 180 -1.25 3.94 9.06
CA SER A 180 -2.49 3.18 9.15
C SER A 180 -3.07 3.23 10.56
N HIS A 181 -4.40 3.24 10.62
CA HIS A 181 -5.18 3.03 11.85
C HIS A 181 -5.88 1.66 11.86
N SER A 182 -5.57 0.80 10.90
CA SER A 182 -6.22 -0.50 10.74
C SER A 182 -5.66 -1.53 11.71
N GLU A 183 -6.49 -1.93 12.69
CA GLU A 183 -6.17 -3.09 13.52
C GLU A 183 -6.08 -4.38 12.70
N TYR A 184 -6.84 -4.51 11.61
CA TYR A 184 -6.81 -5.68 10.73
C TYR A 184 -5.48 -5.84 9.99
N LEU A 185 -4.90 -4.72 9.53
CA LEU A 185 -3.58 -4.70 8.91
C LEU A 185 -2.51 -5.09 9.95
N VAL A 186 -2.51 -4.43 11.11
CA VAL A 186 -1.54 -4.71 12.19
C VAL A 186 -1.65 -6.16 12.67
N LEU A 187 -2.87 -6.67 12.86
CA LEU A 187 -3.11 -8.06 13.25
C LEU A 187 -2.55 -9.05 12.22
N ARG A 188 -2.74 -8.78 10.92
CA ARG A 188 -2.21 -9.64 9.85
C ARG A 188 -0.68 -9.66 9.81
N LEU A 189 -0.04 -8.51 10.00
CA LEU A 189 1.42 -8.42 10.10
C LEU A 189 1.96 -9.20 11.29
N ARG A 190 1.31 -9.06 12.46
CA ARG A 190 1.64 -9.82 13.67
C ARG A 190 1.47 -11.32 13.47
N TYR A 191 0.42 -11.74 12.77
CA TYR A 191 0.18 -13.14 12.41
C TYR A 191 1.31 -13.70 11.53
N PHE A 192 1.82 -12.94 10.55
CA PHE A 192 2.94 -13.39 9.72
C PHE A 192 4.21 -13.64 10.52
N VAL A 193 4.48 -12.79 11.52
CA VAL A 193 5.61 -12.99 12.43
C VAL A 193 5.40 -14.21 13.31
N ALA A 194 4.24 -14.33 13.96
CA ALA A 194 3.91 -15.48 14.82
C ALA A 194 3.97 -16.82 14.07
N SER A 195 3.59 -16.82 12.79
CA SER A 195 3.57 -18.02 11.94
C SER A 195 4.94 -18.33 11.30
N GLY A 196 5.98 -17.55 11.58
CA GLY A 196 7.31 -17.72 11.01
C GLY A 196 7.41 -17.42 9.50
N ILE A 197 6.38 -16.79 8.91
CA ILE A 197 6.35 -16.42 7.49
C ILE A 197 7.28 -15.23 7.21
N VAL A 198 7.50 -14.39 8.22
CA VAL A 198 8.34 -13.19 8.18
C VAL A 198 9.17 -13.11 9.46
N ASN A 199 10.45 -12.72 9.35
CA ASN A 199 11.29 -12.42 10.50
C ASN A 199 10.80 -11.11 11.17
N PRO A 200 10.65 -11.05 12.50
CA PRO A 200 10.33 -9.82 13.23
C PRO A 200 11.11 -8.57 12.77
N GLU A 201 12.39 -8.71 12.43
CA GLU A 201 13.25 -7.59 12.02
C GLU A 201 12.82 -6.92 10.71
N MET A 202 12.02 -7.61 9.90
CA MET A 202 11.49 -7.09 8.64
C MET A 202 10.35 -6.09 8.86
N ILE A 203 9.74 -6.08 10.04
CA ILE A 203 8.58 -5.24 10.37
C ILE A 203 8.94 -4.36 11.56
N LYS A 204 8.81 -3.04 11.36
CA LYS A 204 8.94 -2.05 12.43
C LYS A 204 7.62 -1.31 12.58
N VAL A 205 7.14 -1.21 13.81
CA VAL A 205 5.90 -0.50 14.15
C VAL A 205 6.26 0.69 15.01
N ASN A 206 5.81 1.88 14.62
CA ASN A 206 6.03 3.11 15.37
C ASN A 206 4.68 3.76 15.65
N PHE A 207 4.47 4.18 16.88
CA PHE A 207 3.28 4.89 17.34
C PHE A 207 3.60 6.38 17.44
N PHE A 208 2.74 7.21 16.83
CA PHE A 208 2.93 8.66 16.75
C PHE A 208 1.87 9.38 17.56
N LYS A 209 2.30 10.12 18.60
CA LYS A 209 1.41 10.90 19.48
C LYS A 209 1.66 12.40 19.26
N ASN A 210 0.58 13.18 19.13
CA ASN A 210 0.66 14.64 19.02
C ASN A 210 -0.02 15.27 20.24
N GLU A 211 0.77 15.61 21.27
CA GLU A 211 0.26 16.30 22.47
C GLU A 211 0.96 17.62 22.80
N ASP A 212 2.14 17.91 22.23
CA ASP A 212 2.82 19.23 22.25
C ASP A 212 4.08 19.12 21.35
N GLY A 213 3.87 18.65 20.13
CA GLY A 213 4.91 18.09 19.26
C GLY A 213 4.68 16.59 19.02
N THR A 214 5.41 16.02 18.05
CA THR A 214 5.28 14.60 17.69
C THR A 214 6.21 13.75 18.54
N GLU A 215 5.65 13.00 19.47
CA GLU A 215 6.36 11.94 20.20
C GLU A 215 6.24 10.63 19.42
N ILE A 216 7.37 9.93 19.22
CA ILE A 216 7.42 8.64 18.53
C ILE A 216 7.77 7.58 19.56
N LYS A 217 6.93 6.55 19.68
CA LYS A 217 7.18 5.37 20.52
C LYS A 217 7.32 4.15 19.62
N GLU A 218 8.47 3.48 19.67
CA GLU A 218 8.67 2.23 18.93
C GLU A 218 7.88 1.10 19.61
N GLY A 219 7.06 0.40 18.84
CA GLY A 219 6.36 -0.81 19.26
C GLY A 219 7.28 -2.02 19.15
N VAL A 220 7.47 -2.75 20.25
CA VAL A 220 8.27 -3.96 20.24
C VAL A 220 7.42 -5.12 19.71
N LEU A 221 7.71 -5.58 18.49
CA LEU A 221 7.13 -6.78 17.89
C LEU A 221 8.03 -7.99 18.15
N THR A 222 7.54 -8.92 18.96
CA THR A 222 8.28 -10.12 19.33
C THR A 222 8.04 -11.29 18.36
N GLY A 223 8.90 -12.31 18.41
CA GLY A 223 8.84 -13.48 17.52
C GLY A 223 7.54 -14.30 17.56
N ASN A 224 6.76 -14.20 18.63
CA ASN A 224 5.45 -14.86 18.74
C ASN A 224 4.29 -13.98 18.25
N GLY A 225 4.57 -12.83 17.62
CA GLY A 225 3.58 -11.88 17.13
C GLY A 225 2.93 -11.01 18.21
N MET A 226 3.43 -11.02 19.44
CA MET A 226 3.02 -10.06 20.46
C MET A 226 3.64 -8.70 20.16
N LEU A 227 2.76 -7.68 20.05
CA LEU A 227 3.13 -6.28 19.86
C LEU A 227 2.82 -5.54 21.15
N GLU A 228 3.84 -4.91 21.73
CA GLU A 228 3.66 -4.03 22.88
C GLU A 228 3.13 -2.67 22.42
N TYR A 229 1.86 -2.40 22.75
CA TYR A 229 1.24 -1.10 22.53
C TYR A 229 1.55 -0.18 23.71
N PRO A 230 1.93 1.08 23.46
CA PRO A 230 1.94 2.09 24.51
C PRO A 230 0.55 2.22 25.14
N ASP A 231 0.47 2.52 26.45
CA ASP A 231 -0.81 2.52 27.17
C ASP A 231 -1.85 3.47 26.55
N ASP A 232 -1.41 4.61 26.04
CA ASP A 232 -2.26 5.61 25.36
C ASP A 232 -2.76 5.17 23.96
N PHE A 233 -2.22 4.06 23.41
CA PHE A 233 -2.57 3.51 22.10
C PHE A 233 -3.35 2.20 22.18
N LYS A 234 -3.60 1.69 23.39
CA LYS A 234 -4.43 0.51 23.58
C LYS A 234 -5.90 0.88 23.37
N ASP A 235 -6.44 0.48 22.23
CA ASP A 235 -7.88 0.56 22.00
C ASP A 235 -8.65 -0.43 22.90
N GLU A 236 -9.93 -0.15 23.12
CA GLU A 236 -10.85 -0.98 23.90
C GLU A 236 -10.86 -2.43 23.39
N THR A 237 -10.75 -2.63 22.08
CA THR A 237 -10.69 -3.96 21.46
C THR A 237 -9.51 -4.78 21.99
N GLN A 238 -8.32 -4.19 22.07
CA GLN A 238 -7.10 -4.87 22.52
C GLN A 238 -7.16 -5.18 24.02
N ARG A 239 -7.74 -4.27 24.79
CA ARG A 239 -7.99 -4.46 26.23
C ARG A 239 -8.93 -5.64 26.45
N LEU A 240 -10.08 -5.64 25.79
CA LEU A 240 -11.09 -6.70 25.91
C LEU A 240 -10.55 -8.07 25.45
N LEU A 241 -9.77 -8.13 24.37
CA LEU A 241 -9.13 -9.37 23.92
C LEU A 241 -8.17 -9.93 24.98
N SER A 242 -7.36 -9.07 25.58
CA SER A 242 -6.42 -9.46 26.64
C SER A 242 -7.15 -9.96 27.89
N GLU A 243 -8.20 -9.24 28.30
CA GLU A 243 -9.06 -9.65 29.43
C GLU A 243 -9.76 -10.98 29.16
N LEU A 244 -10.28 -11.19 27.95
CA LEU A 244 -10.97 -12.43 27.55
C LEU A 244 -10.02 -13.63 27.59
N LEU A 245 -8.78 -13.48 27.11
CA LEU A 245 -7.75 -14.51 27.24
C LEU A 245 -7.46 -14.83 28.71
N MET A 246 -7.27 -13.80 29.56
CA MET A 246 -7.02 -14.00 30.99
C MET A 246 -8.18 -14.69 31.71
N VAL A 247 -9.43 -14.37 31.37
CA VAL A 247 -10.62 -15.02 31.94
C VAL A 247 -10.65 -16.51 31.56
N ASN A 248 -10.28 -16.87 30.33
CA ASN A 248 -10.25 -18.27 29.90
C ASN A 248 -9.11 -19.06 30.55
N PHE A 249 -7.91 -18.49 30.67
CA PHE A 249 -6.81 -19.15 31.40
C PHE A 249 -7.07 -19.36 32.89
N LYS A 250 -7.97 -18.59 33.51
CA LYS A 250 -8.39 -18.77 34.92
C LYS A 250 -9.50 -19.80 35.11
N LYS A 251 -10.14 -20.27 34.02
CA LYS A 251 -11.21 -21.27 34.05
C LYS A 251 -10.71 -22.70 33.89
N GLU A 252 -9.46 -22.89 33.48
CA GLU A 252 -8.73 -24.17 33.49
C GLU A 252 -7.97 -24.34 34.80
#